data_AF-A0A958HKJ3-F1
#
_entry.id   AF-A0A958HKJ3-F1
#
_cell.length_a   1.000
_cell.length_b   1.000
_cell.length_c   1.000
_cell.angle_alpha   90.00
_cell.angle_beta   90.00
_cell.angle_gamma   90.00
#
_symmetry.space_group_name_H-M   'P 1'
#
loop_
_entity.id
_entity.type
_entity.pdbx_description
1 polymer ?
#
loop_
_entity_poly.entity_id
_entity_poly.type
_entity_poly.pdbx_seq_one_letter_code
_entity_poly.pdbx_strand_id
1 'polypeptide(L)'
;MSKSFFDHGKFPCLITDIENGPYHAGPGISKSILDLFAQYTPARAKWIWDHPEEKATSPAFTLGTAVHAIVLESSTFLERYIESPTFAGTGSVKAKADFLASCAEHGITPLAPEVWKKTHAMREAVRRSDDACALLESGFAEVSGYWIDKDTGALCRCRPDFLTDGEYENAAGIRARVVVDLKTAQHAGMSEFAKASARFRYHVSDAFYSKGMAAIHDGLYFHYWFLVVETEPPHGVAIYELDQDSKRLGAVIAKHDLALIKQCMVNDDWPAYPKGARVISLPKWAEFTNII
;
A
#
# COMPACT_ATOMS: atom_id res chain seq x y z
N MET A 1 20.00 -25.68 7.21
CA MET A 1 18.91 -26.65 6.96
C MET A 1 17.72 -25.88 6.44
N SER A 2 17.12 -26.42 5.38
CA SER A 2 16.19 -25.81 4.43
C SER A 2 14.93 -25.18 5.03
N LYS A 3 14.39 -24.19 4.31
CA LYS A 3 13.07 -24.28 3.67
C LYS A 3 12.95 -23.22 2.57
N SER A 4 13.23 -23.60 1.33
CA SER A 4 12.67 -22.89 0.18
C SER A 4 11.17 -23.16 0.19
N PHE A 5 10.36 -22.21 0.65
CA PHE A 5 8.90 -22.25 0.49
C PHE A 5 8.54 -21.77 -0.92
N PHE A 6 9.03 -22.48 -1.94
CA PHE A 6 8.65 -22.22 -3.32
C PHE A 6 8.13 -23.52 -3.91
N ASP A 7 6.80 -23.63 -4.03
CA ASP A 7 6.17 -24.55 -4.97
C ASP A 7 5.58 -23.68 -6.07
N HIS A 8 6.39 -23.39 -7.09
CA HIS A 8 5.97 -22.61 -8.25
C HIS A 8 4.82 -23.34 -8.95
N GLY A 9 3.58 -22.95 -8.63
CA GLY A 9 2.36 -23.50 -9.22
C GLY A 9 1.32 -24.07 -8.23
N LYS A 10 1.58 -24.08 -6.91
CA LYS A 10 0.57 -24.41 -5.89
C LYS A 10 0.25 -23.21 -5.02
N PHE A 11 -1.02 -22.79 -5.04
CA PHE A 11 -1.56 -21.79 -4.12
C PHE A 11 -2.23 -22.48 -2.92
N PRO A 12 -2.19 -21.89 -1.73
CA PRO A 12 -1.59 -20.59 -1.40
C PRO A 12 -0.06 -20.66 -1.23
N CYS A 13 0.64 -19.55 -1.46
CA CYS A 13 2.09 -19.46 -1.30
C CYS A 13 2.56 -18.05 -0.87
N LEU A 14 3.77 -17.99 -0.30
CA LEU A 14 4.48 -16.77 0.06
C LEU A 14 5.80 -16.71 -0.70
N ILE A 15 6.14 -15.58 -1.29
CA ILE A 15 7.31 -15.42 -2.15
C ILE A 15 8.09 -14.18 -1.69
N THR A 16 9.36 -14.35 -1.28
CA THR A 16 10.18 -13.28 -0.69
C THR A 16 10.92 -12.44 -1.72
N ASP A 17 11.18 -12.99 -2.92
CA ASP A 17 12.17 -12.42 -3.86
C ASP A 17 11.53 -11.99 -5.19
N ILE A 18 10.29 -11.48 -5.16
CA ILE A 18 9.66 -10.90 -6.36
C ILE A 18 9.97 -9.42 -6.42
N GLU A 19 10.66 -8.99 -7.47
CA GLU A 19 10.89 -7.56 -7.76
C GLU A 19 9.57 -6.79 -7.91
N ASN A 20 9.59 -5.49 -7.60
CA ASN A 20 8.40 -4.65 -7.56
C ASN A 20 7.62 -4.58 -8.89
N GLY A 21 8.33 -4.45 -10.01
CA GLY A 21 7.72 -4.41 -11.35
C GLY A 21 6.99 -5.71 -11.70
N PRO A 22 7.69 -6.87 -11.71
CA PRO A 22 7.08 -8.18 -11.91
C PRO A 22 5.93 -8.49 -10.96
N TYR A 23 6.02 -8.07 -9.69
CA TYR A 23 4.89 -8.15 -8.78
C TYR A 23 3.72 -7.38 -9.31
N HIS A 24 3.79 -6.07 -9.51
CA HIS A 24 2.62 -5.29 -9.93
C HIS A 24 2.02 -5.75 -11.27
N ALA A 25 2.84 -6.23 -12.21
CA ALA A 25 2.40 -6.80 -13.48
C ALA A 25 1.84 -8.23 -13.38
N GLY A 26 2.10 -8.93 -12.26
CA GLY A 26 1.71 -10.32 -12.05
C GLY A 26 0.18 -10.55 -11.98
N PRO A 27 -0.25 -11.81 -12.11
CA PRO A 27 -1.67 -12.17 -12.06
C PRO A 27 -2.25 -12.03 -10.65
N GLY A 28 -3.57 -11.88 -10.57
CA GLY A 28 -4.31 -11.90 -9.31
C GLY A 28 -4.81 -10.53 -8.84
N ILE A 29 -5.93 -10.56 -8.11
CA ILE A 29 -6.61 -9.38 -7.60
C ILE A 29 -5.90 -8.91 -6.33
N SER A 30 -5.44 -7.66 -6.33
CA SER A 30 -4.81 -6.99 -5.19
C SER A 30 -5.78 -6.01 -4.53
N LYS A 31 -5.43 -5.51 -3.34
CA LYS A 31 -6.20 -4.43 -2.69
C LYS A 31 -6.36 -3.19 -3.56
N SER A 32 -5.32 -2.81 -4.31
CA SER A 32 -5.41 -1.69 -5.26
C SER A 32 -6.44 -1.92 -6.37
N ILE A 33 -6.61 -3.17 -6.81
CA ILE A 33 -7.66 -3.53 -7.77
C ILE A 33 -9.04 -3.43 -7.10
N LEU A 34 -9.20 -3.88 -5.85
CA LEU A 34 -10.45 -3.68 -5.10
C LEU A 34 -10.82 -2.18 -5.00
N ASP A 35 -9.84 -1.32 -4.75
CA ASP A 35 -10.05 0.13 -4.70
C ASP A 35 -10.47 0.72 -6.05
N LEU A 36 -9.90 0.25 -7.16
CA LEU A 36 -10.31 0.70 -8.49
C LEU A 36 -11.80 0.43 -8.74
N PHE A 37 -12.29 -0.76 -8.38
CA PHE A 37 -13.69 -1.15 -8.56
C PHE A 37 -14.65 -0.50 -7.55
N ALA A 38 -14.14 -0.05 -6.41
CA ALA A 38 -14.92 0.76 -5.48
C ALA A 38 -15.00 2.24 -5.89
N GLN A 39 -13.97 2.74 -6.57
CA GLN A 39 -13.90 4.15 -6.99
C GLN A 39 -14.60 4.40 -8.33
N TYR A 40 -14.58 3.42 -9.23
CA TYR A 40 -15.05 3.58 -10.60
C TYR A 40 -16.08 2.52 -10.99
N THR A 41 -16.81 2.78 -12.07
CA THR A 41 -17.64 1.74 -12.71
C THR A 41 -16.76 0.57 -13.14
N PRO A 42 -17.27 -0.68 -13.17
CA PRO A 42 -16.52 -1.84 -13.65
C PRO A 42 -15.84 -1.62 -15.01
N ALA A 43 -16.52 -0.96 -15.96
CA ALA A 43 -15.92 -0.60 -17.25
C ALA A 43 -14.64 0.24 -17.13
N ARG A 44 -14.69 1.32 -16.33
CA ARG A 44 -13.54 2.23 -16.15
C ARG A 44 -12.44 1.58 -15.31
N ALA A 45 -12.81 0.83 -14.28
CA ALA A 45 -11.87 0.09 -13.46
C ALA A 45 -11.11 -0.96 -14.29
N LYS A 46 -11.82 -1.72 -15.15
CA LYS A 46 -11.22 -2.68 -16.09
C LYS A 46 -10.26 -1.99 -17.06
N TRP A 47 -10.67 -0.86 -17.65
CA TRP A 47 -9.80 -0.09 -18.54
C TRP A 47 -8.49 0.32 -17.87
N ILE A 48 -8.55 0.87 -16.65
CA ILE A 48 -7.36 1.27 -15.89
C ILE A 48 -6.50 0.05 -15.51
N TRP A 49 -7.11 -1.07 -15.16
CA TRP A 49 -6.40 -2.30 -14.83
C TRP A 49 -5.65 -2.85 -16.05
N ASP A 50 -6.25 -2.83 -17.24
CA ASP A 50 -5.61 -3.31 -18.47
C ASP A 50 -4.56 -2.35 -19.03
N HIS A 51 -4.69 -1.06 -18.70
CA HIS A 51 -3.82 0.01 -19.18
C HIS A 51 -3.18 0.73 -17.99
N PRO A 52 -2.28 0.05 -17.25
CA PRO A 52 -1.60 0.69 -16.14
C PRO A 52 -0.75 1.83 -16.67
N GLU A 53 -1.17 3.07 -16.40
CA GLU A 53 -0.34 4.25 -16.66
C GLU A 53 0.89 4.20 -15.77
N GLU A 54 2.03 4.68 -16.27
CA GLU A 54 3.13 5.07 -15.39
C GLU A 54 2.57 6.09 -14.40
N LYS A 55 2.49 5.70 -13.12
CA LYS A 55 1.95 6.58 -12.09
C LYS A 55 2.73 7.89 -12.12
N ALA A 56 2.04 8.99 -12.45
CA ALA A 56 2.59 10.31 -12.27
C ALA A 56 3.09 10.43 -10.82
N THR A 57 4.40 10.50 -10.65
CA THR A 57 5.05 10.53 -9.34
C THR A 57 4.78 11.91 -8.72
N SER A 58 3.76 11.99 -7.88
CA SER A 58 3.59 13.18 -7.05
C SER A 58 4.73 13.25 -6.02
N PRO A 59 5.12 14.46 -5.55
CA PRO A 59 6.13 14.58 -4.50
C PRO A 59 5.79 13.78 -3.23
N ALA A 60 4.50 13.72 -2.87
CA ALA A 60 4.02 12.95 -1.73
C ALA A 60 4.18 11.44 -1.94
N PHE A 61 3.84 10.94 -3.14
CA PHE A 61 4.03 9.53 -3.49
C PHE A 61 5.52 9.15 -3.47
N THR A 62 6.38 10.02 -4.01
CA THR A 62 7.84 9.84 -4.01
C THR A 62 8.41 9.77 -2.60
N LEU A 63 7.98 10.67 -1.69
CA LEU A 63 8.40 10.63 -0.29
C LEU A 63 7.94 9.34 0.39
N GLY A 64 6.68 8.95 0.22
CA GLY A 64 6.13 7.72 0.82
C GLY A 64 6.93 6.49 0.39
N THR A 65 7.15 6.29 -0.91
CA THR A 65 7.92 5.15 -1.42
C THR A 65 9.36 5.15 -0.94
N ALA A 66 10.03 6.31 -0.90
CA ALA A 66 11.39 6.42 -0.38
C ALA A 66 11.45 6.09 1.12
N VAL A 67 10.43 6.50 1.91
CA VAL A 67 10.33 6.16 3.34
C VAL A 67 10.12 4.67 3.56
N HIS A 68 9.28 4.00 2.77
CA HIS A 68 9.15 2.54 2.84
C HIS A 68 10.51 1.86 2.58
N ALA A 69 11.15 2.22 1.48
CA ALA A 69 12.43 1.64 1.08
C ALA A 69 13.52 1.84 2.16
N ILE A 70 13.67 3.05 2.71
CA ILE A 70 14.74 3.33 3.67
C ILE A 70 14.48 2.69 5.06
N VAL A 71 13.21 2.48 5.42
CA VAL A 71 12.83 1.90 6.71
C VAL A 71 12.91 0.37 6.65
N LEU A 72 12.40 -0.24 5.58
CA LEU A 72 12.17 -1.68 5.50
C LEU A 72 13.27 -2.42 4.72
N GLU A 73 13.90 -1.74 3.76
CA GLU A 73 14.89 -2.31 2.83
C GLU A 73 16.19 -1.49 2.85
N SER A 74 16.61 -1.05 4.05
CA SER A 74 17.69 -0.06 4.19
C SER A 74 19.03 -0.45 3.55
N SER A 75 19.31 -1.75 3.41
CA SER A 75 20.51 -2.29 2.76
C SER A 75 20.53 -2.05 1.24
N THR A 76 19.38 -2.04 0.58
CA THR A 76 19.24 -1.85 -0.88
C THR A 76 18.77 -0.44 -1.24
N PHE A 77 18.57 0.43 -0.25
CA PHE A 77 18.07 1.80 -0.47
C PHE A 77 18.95 2.60 -1.44
N LEU A 78 20.28 2.56 -1.24
CA LEU A 78 21.24 3.29 -2.08
C LEU A 78 21.42 2.72 -3.49
N GLU A 79 20.94 1.51 -3.74
CA GLU A 79 20.89 0.91 -5.08
C GLU A 79 19.76 1.51 -5.92
N ARG A 80 18.71 2.02 -5.26
CA ARG A 80 17.50 2.56 -5.90
C ARG A 80 17.35 4.07 -5.81
N TYR A 81 17.99 4.71 -4.82
CA TYR A 81 17.81 6.12 -4.55
C TYR A 81 19.15 6.84 -4.38
N ILE A 82 19.22 8.06 -4.93
CA ILE A 82 20.36 8.96 -4.75
C ILE A 82 19.87 10.36 -4.43
N GLU A 83 20.64 11.11 -3.65
CA GLU A 83 20.42 12.54 -3.50
C GLU A 83 20.74 13.27 -4.82
N SER A 84 19.77 14.00 -5.35
CA SER A 84 19.96 14.84 -6.52
C SER A 84 20.86 16.02 -6.17
N PRO A 85 21.89 16.33 -6.97
CA PRO A 85 22.67 17.53 -6.76
C PRO A 85 21.83 18.79 -7.03
N THR A 86 22.26 19.91 -6.47
CA THR A 86 21.68 21.23 -6.78
C THR A 86 22.24 21.75 -8.09
N PHE A 87 21.38 21.95 -9.08
CA PHE A 87 21.76 22.50 -10.38
C PHE A 87 21.56 24.02 -10.38
N ALA A 88 22.65 24.79 -10.51
CA ALA A 88 22.62 26.25 -10.56
C ALA A 88 23.56 26.81 -11.64
N GLY A 89 23.25 28.01 -12.14
CA GLY A 89 24.07 28.72 -13.14
C GLY A 89 23.86 28.28 -14.59
N THR A 90 24.71 28.79 -15.48
CA THR A 90 24.67 28.51 -16.92
C THR A 90 24.93 27.03 -17.20
N GLY A 91 24.05 26.39 -17.97
CA GLY A 91 24.14 24.96 -18.29
C GLY A 91 23.43 24.02 -17.31
N SER A 92 22.87 24.53 -16.21
CA SER A 92 22.12 23.76 -15.20
C SER A 92 20.98 22.91 -15.77
N VAL A 93 20.25 23.42 -16.77
CA VAL A 93 19.16 22.69 -17.44
C VAL A 93 19.69 21.43 -18.12
N LYS A 94 20.80 21.53 -18.87
CA LYS A 94 21.42 20.39 -19.54
C LYS A 94 21.99 19.41 -18.52
N ALA A 95 22.73 19.91 -17.53
CA ALA A 95 23.29 19.06 -16.47
C ALA A 95 22.20 18.28 -15.72
N LYS A 96 21.05 18.90 -15.44
CA LYS A 96 19.90 18.24 -14.83
C LYS A 96 19.32 17.17 -15.75
N ALA A 97 19.14 17.47 -17.04
CA ALA A 97 18.63 16.50 -18.01
C ALA A 97 19.57 15.29 -18.15
N ASP A 98 20.88 15.53 -18.27
CA ASP A 98 21.91 14.48 -18.39
C ASP A 98 21.94 13.60 -17.13
N PHE A 99 21.83 14.20 -15.93
CA PHE A 99 21.74 13.47 -14.67
C PHE A 99 20.47 12.61 -14.58
N LEU A 100 19.29 13.18 -14.89
CA LEU A 100 18.03 12.44 -14.86
C LEU A 100 18.03 11.28 -15.87
N ALA A 101 18.62 11.47 -17.05
CA ALA A 101 18.79 10.43 -18.06
C ALA A 101 19.70 9.30 -17.55
N SER A 102 20.83 9.65 -16.94
CA SER A 102 21.75 8.69 -16.34
C SER A 102 21.09 7.89 -15.21
N CYS A 103 20.33 8.55 -14.33
CA CYS A 103 19.56 7.88 -13.29
C CYS A 103 18.54 6.90 -13.89
N ALA A 104 17.77 7.32 -14.90
CA ALA A 104 16.78 6.47 -15.56
C ALA A 104 17.42 5.24 -16.22
N GLU A 105 18.58 5.39 -16.88
CA GLU A 105 19.34 4.29 -17.49
C GLU A 105 19.75 3.22 -16.46
N HIS A 106 20.05 3.64 -15.23
CA HIS A 106 20.45 2.74 -14.14
C HIS A 106 19.29 2.32 -13.24
N GLY A 107 18.05 2.72 -13.53
CA GLY A 107 16.89 2.44 -12.67
C GLY A 107 16.94 3.14 -11.30
N ILE A 108 17.74 4.20 -11.16
CA ILE A 108 17.89 4.98 -9.94
C ILE A 108 16.86 6.11 -9.92
N THR A 109 16.20 6.29 -8.79
CA THR A 109 15.28 7.41 -8.55
C THR A 109 16.00 8.53 -7.80
N PRO A 110 16.27 9.68 -8.44
CA PRO A 110 16.88 10.81 -7.76
C PRO A 110 15.87 11.52 -6.86
N LEU A 111 16.26 11.77 -5.61
CA LEU A 111 15.47 12.51 -4.63
C LEU A 111 16.02 13.93 -4.49
N ALA A 112 15.15 14.94 -4.54
CA ALA A 112 15.56 16.30 -4.23
C ALA A 112 16.19 16.37 -2.81
N PRO A 113 17.19 17.24 -2.56
CA PRO A 113 17.86 17.34 -1.25
C PRO A 113 16.91 17.43 -0.06
N GLU A 114 15.82 18.18 -0.22
CA GLU A 114 14.79 18.35 0.82
C GLU A 114 14.07 17.03 1.14
N VAL A 115 13.75 16.26 0.09
CA VAL A 115 13.09 14.95 0.20
C VAL A 115 14.05 13.91 0.76
N TRP A 116 15.32 13.94 0.34
CA TRP A 116 16.37 13.08 0.89
C TRP A 116 16.52 13.28 2.39
N LYS A 117 16.76 14.53 2.82
CA LYS A 117 16.88 14.90 4.23
C LYS A 117 15.63 14.50 5.04
N LYS A 118 14.44 14.75 4.50
CA LYS A 118 13.16 14.39 5.14
C LYS A 118 12.99 12.88 5.28
N THR A 119 13.33 12.11 4.25
CA THR A 119 13.29 10.64 4.24
C THR A 119 14.20 10.06 5.33
N HIS A 120 15.44 10.55 5.43
CA HIS A 120 16.37 10.14 6.49
C HIS A 120 15.89 10.55 7.89
N ALA A 121 15.33 11.76 8.05
CA ALA A 121 14.81 12.20 9.35
C ALA A 121 13.63 11.34 9.83
N MET A 122 12.73 10.95 8.91
CA MET A 122 11.61 10.05 9.21
C MET A 122 12.09 8.65 9.58
N ARG A 123 13.10 8.11 8.89
CA ARG A 123 13.75 6.83 9.25
C ARG A 123 14.31 6.87 10.68
N GLU A 124 15.04 7.92 11.02
CA GLU A 124 15.62 8.06 12.36
C GLU A 124 14.53 8.28 13.44
N ALA A 125 13.37 8.84 13.10
CA ALA A 125 12.23 8.87 14.02
C ALA A 125 11.67 7.47 14.28
N VAL A 126 11.49 6.64 13.24
CA VAL A 126 11.08 5.23 13.39
C VAL A 126 12.08 4.47 14.26
N ARG A 127 13.39 4.63 14.03
CA ARG A 127 14.44 3.95 14.81
C ARG A 127 14.53 4.40 16.27
N ARG A 128 14.08 5.62 16.59
CA ARG A 128 14.04 6.14 17.97
C ARG A 128 12.77 5.73 18.72
N SER A 129 11.77 5.18 18.04
CA SER A 129 10.61 4.59 18.69
C SER A 129 10.94 3.15 19.06
N ASP A 130 11.05 2.88 20.36
CA ASP A 130 11.35 1.53 20.88
C ASP A 130 10.33 0.50 20.36
N ASP A 131 9.04 0.85 20.37
CA ASP A 131 7.97 -0.01 19.87
C ASP A 131 8.10 -0.30 18.37
N ALA A 132 8.37 0.72 17.54
CA ALA A 132 8.53 0.52 16.10
C ALA A 132 9.80 -0.25 15.77
N CYS A 133 10.90 -0.01 16.49
CA CYS A 133 12.14 -0.74 16.34
C CYS A 133 11.98 -2.22 16.70
N ALA A 134 11.30 -2.52 17.82
CA ALA A 134 11.00 -3.89 18.24
C ALA A 134 10.04 -4.61 17.27
N LEU A 135 9.10 -3.87 16.68
CA LEU A 135 8.17 -4.42 15.69
C LEU A 135 8.87 -4.80 14.37
N LEU A 136 9.87 -4.04 13.95
CA LEU A 136 10.61 -4.24 12.69
C LEU A 136 11.93 -5.02 12.85
N GLU A 137 12.24 -5.52 14.04
CA GLU A 137 13.52 -6.18 14.34
C GLU A 137 13.68 -7.52 13.59
N SER A 138 12.62 -8.32 13.53
CA SER A 138 12.66 -9.68 13.01
C SER A 138 11.41 -10.03 12.19
N GLY A 139 11.63 -10.28 10.91
CA GLY A 139 10.59 -10.58 9.95
C GLY A 139 11.08 -10.36 8.52
N PHE A 140 10.12 -10.26 7.61
CA PHE A 140 10.40 -10.15 6.18
C PHE A 140 9.69 -8.91 5.60
N ALA A 141 10.47 -8.05 4.94
CA ALA A 141 9.95 -6.92 4.18
C ALA A 141 9.43 -7.36 2.80
N GLU A 142 8.40 -6.68 2.29
CA GLU A 142 7.92 -6.77 0.89
C GLU A 142 7.60 -8.21 0.38
N VAL A 143 7.24 -9.12 1.30
CA VAL A 143 6.89 -10.50 0.94
C VAL A 143 5.57 -10.56 0.19
N SER A 144 5.52 -11.38 -0.85
CA SER A 144 4.36 -11.44 -1.74
C SER A 144 3.55 -12.70 -1.47
N GLY A 145 2.32 -12.52 -0.99
CA GLY A 145 1.37 -13.60 -0.74
C GLY A 145 0.43 -13.80 -1.92
N TYR A 146 0.19 -15.05 -2.31
CA TYR A 146 -0.80 -15.43 -3.32
C TYR A 146 -1.71 -16.53 -2.78
N TRP A 147 -3.02 -16.41 -3.02
CA TRP A 147 -3.99 -17.42 -2.60
C TRP A 147 -5.18 -17.47 -3.54
N ILE A 148 -5.87 -18.62 -3.57
CA ILE A 148 -7.19 -18.72 -4.18
C ILE A 148 -8.22 -18.41 -3.11
N ASP A 149 -9.02 -17.39 -3.33
CA ASP A 149 -10.15 -17.05 -2.47
C ASP A 149 -11.20 -18.17 -2.52
N LYS A 150 -11.53 -18.75 -1.35
CA LYS A 150 -12.44 -19.90 -1.26
C LYS A 150 -13.89 -19.58 -1.65
N ASP A 151 -14.33 -18.34 -1.47
CA ASP A 151 -15.71 -17.93 -1.75
C ASP A 151 -15.94 -17.71 -3.26
N THR A 152 -14.97 -17.10 -3.93
CA THR A 152 -15.09 -16.64 -5.34
C THR A 152 -14.27 -17.46 -6.33
N GLY A 153 -13.30 -18.24 -5.86
CA GLY A 153 -12.32 -18.92 -6.72
C GLY A 153 -11.43 -17.93 -7.49
N ALA A 154 -11.29 -16.69 -7.02
CA ALA A 154 -10.38 -15.71 -7.60
C ALA A 154 -8.95 -15.93 -7.10
N LEU A 155 -7.96 -15.80 -7.98
CA LEU A 155 -6.58 -15.64 -7.56
C LEU A 155 -6.41 -14.24 -6.97
N CYS A 156 -5.95 -14.18 -5.73
CA CYS A 156 -5.70 -12.96 -4.99
C CYS A 156 -4.23 -12.84 -4.64
N ARG A 157 -3.80 -11.60 -4.42
CA ARG A 157 -2.42 -11.29 -4.01
C ARG A 157 -2.35 -10.12 -3.05
N CYS A 158 -1.37 -10.15 -2.18
CA CYS A 158 -1.01 -9.04 -1.31
C CYS A 158 0.51 -8.97 -1.15
N ARG A 159 0.98 -7.82 -0.69
CA ARG A 159 2.37 -7.61 -0.32
C ARG A 159 2.37 -6.73 0.94
N PRO A 160 2.41 -7.36 2.13
CA PRO A 160 2.70 -6.64 3.36
C PRO A 160 3.99 -5.85 3.23
N ASP A 161 4.03 -4.65 3.83
CA ASP A 161 5.25 -3.89 3.92
C ASP A 161 6.28 -4.64 4.79
N PHE A 162 5.81 -5.22 5.91
CA PHE A 162 6.59 -6.11 6.76
C PHE A 162 5.72 -7.19 7.39
N LEU A 163 6.23 -8.42 7.45
CA LEU A 163 5.61 -9.55 8.13
C LEU A 163 6.52 -10.01 9.26
N THR A 164 6.09 -9.85 10.51
CA THR A 164 6.92 -10.23 11.66
C THR A 164 7.08 -11.74 11.77
N ASP A 165 8.19 -12.20 12.30
CA ASP A 165 8.38 -13.63 12.65
C ASP A 165 7.93 -13.95 14.08
N GLY A 166 8.06 -12.99 14.98
CA GLY A 166 7.58 -13.10 16.36
C GLY A 166 6.09 -12.79 16.52
N GLU A 167 5.53 -13.27 17.63
CA GLU A 167 4.18 -12.92 18.08
C GLU A 167 4.20 -11.74 19.05
N TYR A 168 3.28 -10.81 18.85
CA TYR A 168 3.11 -9.60 19.64
C TYR A 168 1.72 -9.60 20.26
N GLU A 169 1.60 -9.07 21.47
CA GLU A 169 0.33 -8.95 22.19
C GLU A 169 -0.34 -7.62 21.84
N ASN A 170 -1.62 -7.64 21.47
CA ASN A 170 -2.39 -6.41 21.27
C ASN A 170 -3.13 -5.96 22.54
N ALA A 171 -3.84 -4.83 22.44
CA ALA A 171 -4.60 -4.26 23.56
C ALA A 171 -5.70 -5.18 24.14
N ALA A 172 -6.08 -6.24 23.42
CA ALA A 172 -7.03 -7.25 23.88
C ALA A 172 -6.37 -8.49 24.52
N GLY A 173 -5.04 -8.49 24.68
CA GLY A 173 -4.28 -9.60 25.26
C GLY A 173 -4.10 -10.80 24.31
N ILE A 174 -4.37 -10.62 23.01
CA ILE A 174 -4.20 -11.68 22.01
C ILE A 174 -2.77 -11.61 21.47
N ARG A 175 -2.07 -12.74 21.47
CA ARG A 175 -0.75 -12.88 20.85
C ARG A 175 -0.87 -13.46 19.45
N ALA A 176 -0.28 -12.79 18.46
CA ALA A 176 -0.13 -13.30 17.12
C ALA A 176 0.99 -12.58 16.36
N ARG A 177 1.40 -13.13 15.22
CA ARG A 177 2.27 -12.42 14.27
C ARG A 177 1.56 -11.17 13.73
N VAL A 178 2.33 -10.20 13.28
CA VAL A 178 1.83 -8.90 12.82
C VAL A 178 2.13 -8.72 11.33
N VAL A 179 1.09 -8.38 10.58
CA VAL A 179 1.20 -7.75 9.27
C VAL A 179 1.32 -6.25 9.51
N VAL A 180 2.46 -5.67 9.16
CA VAL A 180 2.72 -4.24 9.33
C VAL A 180 2.48 -3.54 8.00
N ASP A 181 1.74 -2.43 8.08
CA ASP A 181 1.45 -1.52 6.97
C ASP A 181 2.02 -0.15 7.32
N LEU A 182 3.19 0.17 6.77
CA LEU A 182 3.87 1.44 6.97
C LEU A 182 3.09 2.54 6.22
N LYS A 183 2.92 3.68 6.89
CA LYS A 183 2.19 4.82 6.37
C LYS A 183 2.90 6.11 6.72
N THR A 184 3.02 6.99 5.74
CA THR A 184 3.38 8.39 5.98
C THR A 184 2.11 9.22 6.10
N ALA A 185 2.02 10.10 7.10
CA ALA A 185 0.85 10.97 7.29
C ALA A 185 1.27 12.40 7.65
N GLN A 186 0.46 13.41 7.34
CA GLN A 186 0.71 14.76 7.86
C GLN A 186 0.49 14.83 9.38
N HIS A 187 -0.51 14.09 9.86
CA HIS A 187 -0.88 13.97 11.26
C HIS A 187 -1.10 12.50 11.59
N ALA A 188 -0.36 11.99 12.56
CA ALA A 188 -0.50 10.62 13.04
C ALA A 188 -1.52 10.51 14.19
N GLY A 189 -2.10 11.62 14.66
CA GLY A 189 -3.11 11.60 15.72
C GLY A 189 -4.26 10.62 15.45
N MET A 190 -4.76 9.97 16.51
CA MET A 190 -5.76 8.90 16.40
C MET A 190 -7.01 9.29 15.60
N SER A 191 -7.52 10.51 15.80
CA SER A 191 -8.73 10.98 15.10
C SER A 191 -8.47 11.19 13.61
N GLU A 192 -7.34 11.80 13.28
CA GLU A 192 -6.90 12.09 11.91
C GLU A 192 -6.62 10.79 11.16
N PHE A 193 -5.95 9.84 11.81
CA PHE A 193 -5.64 8.55 11.22
C PHE A 193 -6.89 7.67 11.06
N ALA A 194 -7.87 7.73 11.97
CA ALA A 194 -9.16 7.07 11.80
C ALA A 194 -9.92 7.61 10.57
N LYS A 195 -9.96 8.94 10.38
CA LYS A 195 -10.54 9.57 9.18
C LYS A 195 -9.79 9.17 7.91
N ALA A 196 -8.46 9.10 7.96
CA ALA A 196 -7.64 8.62 6.86
C ALA A 196 -7.94 7.14 6.54
N SER A 197 -8.11 6.30 7.56
CA SER A 197 -8.42 4.88 7.43
C SER A 197 -9.78 4.64 6.77
N ALA A 198 -10.77 5.47 7.07
CA ALA A 198 -12.05 5.46 6.37
C ALA A 198 -11.89 5.93 4.91
N ARG A 199 -11.25 7.08 4.69
CA ARG A 199 -11.08 7.70 3.36
C ARG A 199 -10.30 6.82 2.39
N PHE A 200 -9.21 6.20 2.84
CA PHE A 200 -8.31 5.38 2.02
C PHE A 200 -8.60 3.87 2.12
N ARG A 201 -9.72 3.53 2.76
CA ARG A 201 -10.22 2.15 2.87
C ARG A 201 -9.21 1.20 3.51
N TYR A 202 -8.50 1.64 4.54
CA TYR A 202 -7.50 0.82 5.23
C TYR A 202 -8.10 -0.38 5.97
N HIS A 203 -9.37 -0.29 6.38
CA HIS A 203 -10.13 -1.43 6.88
C HIS A 203 -10.31 -2.54 5.83
N VAL A 204 -10.39 -2.19 4.54
CA VAL A 204 -10.38 -3.17 3.44
C VAL A 204 -8.98 -3.77 3.25
N SER A 205 -7.91 -2.97 3.41
CA SER A 205 -6.53 -3.49 3.42
C SER A 205 -6.34 -4.54 4.51
N ASP A 206 -6.67 -4.19 5.75
CA ASP A 206 -6.57 -5.09 6.91
C ASP A 206 -7.28 -6.41 6.62
N ALA A 207 -8.57 -6.35 6.30
CA ALA A 207 -9.36 -7.56 6.09
C ALA A 207 -8.83 -8.41 4.92
N PHE A 208 -8.43 -7.79 3.81
CA PHE A 208 -7.97 -8.51 2.63
C PHE A 208 -6.61 -9.17 2.85
N TYR A 209 -5.67 -8.46 3.48
CA TYR A 209 -4.33 -8.97 3.76
C TYR A 209 -4.38 -10.03 4.86
N SER A 210 -5.12 -9.79 5.95
CA SER A 210 -5.33 -10.76 7.02
C SER A 210 -5.96 -12.05 6.50
N LYS A 211 -6.92 -11.97 5.58
CA LYS A 211 -7.50 -13.15 4.90
C LYS A 211 -6.47 -13.89 4.05
N GLY A 212 -5.63 -13.17 3.30
CA GLY A 212 -4.57 -13.76 2.50
C GLY A 212 -3.52 -14.47 3.35
N MET A 213 -3.04 -13.83 4.42
CA MET A 213 -2.08 -14.42 5.36
C MET A 213 -2.66 -15.63 6.08
N ALA A 214 -3.91 -15.56 6.53
CA ALA A 214 -4.59 -16.72 7.11
C ALA A 214 -4.69 -17.87 6.09
N ALA A 215 -4.99 -17.59 4.81
CA ALA A 215 -5.03 -18.63 3.79
C ALA A 215 -3.66 -19.29 3.56
N ILE A 216 -2.58 -18.49 3.53
CA ILE A 216 -1.20 -18.96 3.32
C ILE A 216 -0.67 -19.76 4.52
N HIS A 217 -1.11 -19.41 5.73
CA HIS A 217 -0.62 -19.99 6.97
C HIS A 217 -1.69 -20.84 7.68
N ASP A 218 -2.41 -21.68 6.92
CA ASP A 218 -3.32 -22.72 7.47
C ASP A 218 -4.35 -22.22 8.50
N GLY A 219 -4.85 -20.99 8.31
CA GLY A 219 -5.88 -20.38 9.15
C GLY A 219 -5.36 -19.63 10.37
N LEU A 220 -4.04 -19.41 10.49
CA LEU A 220 -3.48 -18.60 11.58
C LEU A 220 -4.04 -17.17 11.56
N TYR A 221 -4.31 -16.66 12.76
CA TYR A 221 -4.68 -15.26 12.97
C TYR A 221 -3.43 -14.38 12.93
N PHE A 222 -3.56 -13.19 12.35
CA PHE A 222 -2.53 -12.15 12.34
C PHE A 222 -3.14 -10.85 12.85
N HIS A 223 -2.36 -10.10 13.63
CA HIS A 223 -2.64 -8.69 13.80
C HIS A 223 -2.35 -7.95 12.49
N TYR A 224 -3.06 -6.84 12.28
CA TYR A 224 -2.76 -5.92 11.21
C TYR A 224 -2.53 -4.55 11.83
N TRP A 225 -1.29 -4.10 11.84
CA TRP A 225 -0.89 -2.86 12.50
C TRP A 225 -0.39 -1.84 11.48
N PHE A 226 -0.92 -0.64 11.60
CA PHE A 226 -0.42 0.51 10.86
C PHE A 226 0.74 1.12 11.63
N LEU A 227 1.94 1.09 11.06
CA LEU A 227 3.06 1.88 11.56
C LEU A 227 3.03 3.23 10.84
N VAL A 228 2.69 4.29 11.56
CA VAL A 228 2.50 5.63 10.98
C VAL A 228 3.66 6.51 11.39
N VAL A 229 4.30 7.17 10.43
CA VAL A 229 5.31 8.21 10.66
C VAL A 229 4.86 9.54 10.07
N GLU A 230 4.94 10.59 10.87
CA GLU A 230 4.55 11.93 10.41
C GLU A 230 5.54 12.51 9.42
N THR A 231 5.02 13.15 8.38
CA THR A 231 5.85 13.83 7.40
C THR A 231 6.46 15.09 7.98
N GLU A 232 5.80 15.79 8.91
CA GLU A 232 6.36 17.02 9.49
C GLU A 232 7.18 16.77 10.76
N PRO A 233 8.25 17.53 11.02
CA PRO A 233 8.99 17.46 12.29
C PRO A 233 8.06 17.66 13.50
N PRO A 234 8.26 16.93 14.61
CA PRO A 234 9.40 16.06 14.93
C PRO A 234 9.31 14.63 14.35
N HIS A 235 8.43 14.38 13.37
CA HIS A 235 8.17 13.08 12.76
C HIS A 235 7.61 12.08 13.76
N GLY A 236 6.50 12.41 14.42
CA GLY A 236 5.85 11.53 15.37
C GLY A 236 5.58 10.14 14.79
N VAL A 237 5.79 9.10 15.61
CA VAL A 237 5.57 7.70 15.22
C VAL A 237 4.43 7.14 16.07
N ALA A 238 3.50 6.45 15.43
CA ALA A 238 2.38 5.79 16.10
C ALA A 238 2.11 4.42 15.50
N ILE A 239 1.63 3.49 16.33
CA ILE A 239 1.20 2.16 15.90
C ILE A 239 -0.30 2.03 16.20
N TYR A 240 -1.08 1.65 15.19
CA TYR A 240 -2.53 1.51 15.32
C TYR A 240 -3.03 0.15 14.86
N GLU A 241 -4.01 -0.38 15.59
CA GLU A 241 -4.83 -1.51 15.16
C GLU A 241 -6.28 -1.04 15.03
N LEU A 242 -6.98 -1.50 13.98
CA LEU A 242 -8.41 -1.24 13.86
C LEU A 242 -9.21 -2.06 14.88
N ASP A 243 -10.32 -1.50 15.37
CA ASP A 243 -11.26 -2.26 16.19
C ASP A 243 -11.96 -3.39 15.39
N GLN A 244 -12.58 -4.31 16.12
CA GLN A 244 -13.21 -5.48 15.53
C GLN A 244 -14.38 -5.14 14.59
N ASP A 245 -15.10 -4.05 14.85
CA ASP A 245 -16.24 -3.67 14.02
C ASP A 245 -15.77 -3.09 12.68
N SER A 246 -14.70 -2.30 12.70
CA SER A 246 -14.02 -1.78 11.51
C SER A 246 -13.42 -2.92 10.69
N LYS A 247 -12.79 -3.91 11.33
CA LYS A 247 -12.28 -5.12 10.64
C LYS A 247 -13.40 -5.92 9.98
N ARG A 248 -14.53 -6.13 10.67
CA ARG A 248 -15.71 -6.82 10.12
C ARG A 248 -16.29 -6.07 8.93
N LEU A 249 -16.42 -4.75 9.01
CA LEU A 249 -16.88 -3.92 7.90
C LEU A 249 -15.94 -4.04 6.70
N GLY A 250 -14.63 -3.98 6.94
CA GLY A 250 -13.60 -4.23 5.93
C GLY A 250 -13.76 -5.57 5.23
N ALA A 251 -14.03 -6.65 5.98
CA ALA A 251 -14.23 -7.98 5.43
C ALA A 251 -15.49 -8.08 4.57
N VAL A 252 -16.60 -7.46 4.98
CA VAL A 252 -17.85 -7.40 4.20
C VAL A 252 -17.61 -6.66 2.88
N ILE A 253 -16.96 -5.51 2.92
CA ILE A 253 -16.67 -4.69 1.74
C ILE A 253 -15.71 -5.42 0.80
N ALA A 254 -14.60 -5.96 1.31
CA ALA A 254 -13.63 -6.70 0.51
C ALA A 254 -14.27 -7.90 -0.20
N LYS A 255 -15.16 -8.62 0.49
CA LYS A 255 -15.90 -9.75 -0.08
C LYS A 255 -16.83 -9.29 -1.21
N HIS A 256 -17.57 -8.19 -1.00
CA HIS A 256 -18.44 -7.62 -2.01
C HIS A 256 -17.67 -7.20 -3.27
N ASP A 257 -16.57 -6.45 -3.12
CA ASP A 257 -15.76 -5.99 -4.24
C ASP A 257 -15.17 -7.16 -5.02
N LEU A 258 -14.63 -8.16 -4.33
CA LEU A 258 -14.06 -9.34 -4.96
C LEU A 258 -15.11 -10.15 -5.73
N ALA A 259 -16.32 -10.29 -5.16
CA ALA A 259 -17.43 -10.96 -5.82
C ALA A 259 -17.89 -10.21 -7.08
N LEU A 260 -17.99 -8.87 -7.02
CA LEU A 260 -18.29 -8.04 -8.18
C LEU A 260 -17.26 -8.23 -9.29
N ILE A 261 -15.96 -8.15 -8.96
CA ILE A 261 -14.88 -8.35 -9.94
C ILE A 261 -14.98 -9.75 -10.54
N LYS A 262 -15.12 -10.80 -9.71
CA LYS A 262 -15.23 -12.17 -10.19
C LYS A 262 -16.44 -12.37 -11.11
N GLN A 263 -17.59 -11.78 -10.78
CA GLN A 263 -18.78 -11.85 -11.62
C GLN A 263 -18.54 -11.20 -12.99
N CYS A 264 -17.92 -10.01 -13.02
CA CYS A 264 -17.57 -9.35 -14.27
C CYS A 264 -16.61 -10.21 -15.11
N MET A 265 -15.60 -10.81 -14.47
CA MET A 265 -14.65 -11.72 -15.14
C MET A 265 -15.31 -12.97 -15.72
N VAL A 266 -16.27 -13.57 -15.00
CA VAL A 266 -16.96 -14.80 -15.44
C VAL A 266 -17.91 -14.53 -16.61
N ASN A 267 -18.62 -13.40 -16.57
CA ASN A 267 -19.61 -13.04 -17.58
C ASN A 267 -19.02 -12.28 -18.78
N ASP A 268 -17.76 -11.85 -18.67
CA ASP A 268 -17.13 -10.86 -19.56
C ASP A 268 -18.02 -9.63 -19.80
N ASP A 269 -18.68 -9.18 -18.73
CA ASP A 269 -19.55 -8.00 -18.73
C ASP A 269 -19.06 -6.99 -17.69
N TRP A 270 -18.69 -5.80 -18.17
CA TRP A 270 -18.10 -4.73 -17.39
C TRP A 270 -18.99 -3.49 -17.49
N PRO A 271 -20.06 -3.40 -16.69
CA PRO A 271 -21.04 -2.34 -16.85
C PRO A 271 -20.44 -0.96 -16.55
N ALA A 272 -20.86 0.05 -17.34
CA ALA A 272 -20.55 1.45 -17.11
C ALA A 272 -21.72 2.12 -16.35
N TYR A 273 -22.39 3.09 -16.96
CA TYR A 273 -23.59 3.72 -16.41
C TYR A 273 -24.87 3.11 -16.99
N PRO A 274 -26.01 3.19 -16.26
CA PRO A 274 -27.30 2.81 -16.80
C PRO A 274 -27.65 3.59 -18.08
N LYS A 275 -28.44 2.97 -18.97
CA LYS A 275 -28.91 3.62 -20.21
C LYS A 275 -29.91 4.76 -19.93
N GLY A 276 -29.83 5.80 -20.75
CA GLY A 276 -30.72 6.96 -20.76
C GLY A 276 -30.30 8.10 -19.84
N ALA A 277 -30.86 9.29 -20.09
CA ALA A 277 -30.61 10.45 -19.24
C ALA A 277 -31.17 10.22 -17.83
N ARG A 278 -30.51 10.81 -16.83
CA ARG A 278 -30.95 10.84 -15.43
C ARG A 278 -30.86 12.27 -14.94
N VAL A 279 -31.89 12.70 -14.21
CA VAL A 279 -31.87 13.98 -13.51
C VAL A 279 -30.95 13.83 -12.29
N ILE A 280 -30.08 14.82 -12.07
CA ILE A 280 -29.22 14.92 -10.89
C ILE A 280 -29.53 16.23 -10.15
N SER A 281 -29.36 16.22 -8.84
CA SER A 281 -29.41 17.43 -8.01
C SER A 281 -27.99 17.93 -7.74
N LEU A 282 -27.86 19.24 -7.54
CA LEU A 282 -26.65 19.79 -6.93
C LEU A 282 -26.45 19.18 -5.54
N PRO A 283 -25.20 18.95 -5.10
CA PRO A 283 -24.96 18.53 -3.75
C PRO A 283 -25.35 19.65 -2.78
N LYS A 284 -25.85 19.30 -1.59
CA LYS A 284 -26.35 20.27 -0.58
C LYS A 284 -25.40 21.43 -0.31
N TRP A 285 -24.09 21.20 -0.31
CA TRP A 285 -23.10 22.26 -0.05
C TRP A 285 -23.04 23.32 -1.15
N ALA A 286 -23.43 23.00 -2.39
CA ALA A 286 -23.44 23.93 -3.53
C ALA A 286 -24.73 24.77 -3.59
N GLU A 287 -25.78 24.33 -2.92
CA GLU A 287 -27.06 25.05 -2.84
C GLU A 287 -26.97 26.32 -1.97
N PHE A 288 -25.93 26.44 -1.14
CA PHE A 288 -25.69 27.60 -0.24
C PHE A 288 -24.66 28.60 -0.79
N THR A 289 -24.61 28.80 -2.11
CA THR A 289 -23.77 29.86 -2.66
C THR A 289 -24.45 31.20 -2.37
N ASN A 290 -23.87 32.03 -1.50
CA ASN A 290 -24.37 33.38 -1.22
C ASN A 290 -24.36 34.20 -2.51
N ILE A 291 -25.53 34.36 -3.13
CA ILE A 291 -25.73 35.33 -4.21
C ILE A 291 -25.79 36.70 -3.53
N ILE A 292 -24.73 37.51 -3.69
CA ILE A 292 -24.68 38.92 -3.26
C ILE A 292 -25.39 39.76 -4.31
#